data_AF-A0A2M8XYB2-F1
#
_entry.id   AF-A0A2M8XYB2-F1
#
_cell.length_a   1.000
_cell.length_b   1.000
_cell.length_c   1.000
_cell.angle_alpha   90.00
_cell.angle_beta   90.00
_cell.angle_gamma   90.00
#
_symmetry.space_group_name_H-M   'P 1'
#
loop_
_entity.id
_entity.type
_entity.pdbx_description
1 polymer ?
#
loop_
_entity_poly.entity_id
_entity_poly.type
_entity_poly.pdbx_seq_one_letter_code
_entity_poly.pdbx_strand_id
1 'polypeptide(L)'
;MIDDTTPIATLFERAEDYANTTLKLVKLNAVDKSAEIVSSLFSLLVVSMTVVLSIIIISIGVALWIGKQLGDSFYGFFIIGSFYLLTAILLRVFREQWIKYPISNSIIRQMMKQKKHN
;
A
#
# COMPACT_ATOMS: atom_id res chain seq x y z
N MET A 1 -35.58 -48.12 -24.35
CA MET A 1 -34.32 -48.57 -23.72
C MET A 1 -34.26 -47.90 -22.37
N ILE A 2 -34.20 -48.69 -21.30
CA ILE A 2 -34.29 -48.22 -19.91
C ILE A 2 -32.90 -47.74 -19.48
N ASP A 3 -32.93 -46.61 -18.79
CA ASP A 3 -31.85 -45.75 -18.33
C ASP A 3 -31.05 -46.38 -17.18
N ASP A 4 -29.79 -46.77 -17.46
CA ASP A 4 -28.81 -47.23 -16.48
C ASP A 4 -27.83 -46.11 -16.09
N THR A 5 -28.24 -44.83 -16.14
CA THR A 5 -27.46 -43.76 -15.51
C THR A 5 -27.68 -43.81 -14.00
N THR A 6 -26.78 -44.52 -13.30
CA THR A 6 -26.77 -44.50 -11.83
C THR A 6 -26.88 -43.05 -11.34
N PRO A 7 -27.77 -42.75 -10.36
CA PRO A 7 -27.97 -41.40 -9.83
C PRO A 7 -26.67 -40.72 -9.37
N ILE A 8 -25.65 -41.53 -9.07
CA ILE A 8 -24.32 -41.07 -8.66
C ILE A 8 -23.54 -40.45 -9.83
N ALA A 9 -23.66 -40.99 -11.05
CA ALA A 9 -22.95 -40.49 -12.22
C ALA A 9 -23.45 -39.09 -12.64
N THR A 10 -24.76 -38.88 -12.62
CA THR A 10 -25.37 -37.57 -12.94
C THR A 10 -25.08 -36.50 -11.87
N LEU A 11 -24.93 -36.90 -10.61
CA LEU A 11 -24.48 -36.01 -9.54
C LEU A 11 -23.00 -35.63 -9.69
N PHE A 12 -22.15 -36.59 -10.09
CA PHE A 12 -20.73 -36.35 -10.33
C PHE A 12 -20.50 -35.40 -11.51
N GLU A 13 -21.22 -35.59 -12.62
CA GLU A 13 -21.18 -34.72 -13.79
C GLU A 13 -21.59 -33.28 -13.46
N ARG A 14 -22.66 -33.10 -12.68
CA ARG A 14 -23.07 -31.77 -12.19
C ARG A 14 -22.04 -31.15 -11.24
N ALA A 15 -21.45 -31.94 -10.35
CA ALA A 15 -20.42 -31.45 -9.43
C ALA A 15 -19.15 -31.00 -10.17
N GLU A 16 -18.77 -31.72 -11.22
CA GLU A 16 -17.67 -31.36 -12.12
C GLU A 16 -17.96 -30.07 -12.90
N ASP A 17 -19.16 -29.93 -13.48
CA ASP A 17 -19.58 -28.70 -14.15
C ASP A 17 -19.62 -27.48 -13.22
N TYR A 18 -20.09 -27.67 -11.98
CA TYR A 18 -20.05 -26.64 -10.94
C TYR A 18 -18.61 -26.27 -10.59
N ALA A 19 -17.74 -27.25 -10.36
CA ALA A 19 -16.34 -27.02 -10.04
C ALA A 19 -15.62 -26.28 -11.18
N ASN A 20 -15.83 -26.71 -12.43
CA ASN A 20 -15.28 -26.06 -13.62
C ASN A 20 -15.79 -24.62 -13.76
N THR A 21 -17.07 -24.38 -13.50
CA THR A 21 -17.66 -23.03 -13.53
C THR A 21 -17.09 -22.15 -12.43
N THR A 22 -16.98 -22.66 -11.20
CA THR A 22 -16.36 -21.94 -10.08
C THR A 22 -14.90 -21.61 -10.36
N LEU A 23 -14.12 -22.55 -10.90
CA LEU A 23 -12.73 -22.31 -11.29
C LEU A 23 -12.61 -21.23 -12.37
N LYS A 24 -13.52 -21.25 -13.37
CA LYS A 24 -13.56 -20.24 -14.42
C LYS A 24 -13.89 -18.86 -13.88
N LEU A 25 -14.85 -18.77 -12.95
CA LEU A 25 -15.21 -17.53 -12.26
C LEU A 25 -14.06 -17.00 -11.40
N VAL A 26 -13.37 -17.86 -10.64
CA VAL A 26 -12.21 -17.47 -9.84
C VAL A 26 -11.08 -16.96 -10.73
N LYS A 27 -10.79 -17.64 -11.84
CA LYS A 27 -9.77 -17.20 -12.80
C LYS A 27 -10.10 -15.83 -13.40
N LEU A 28 -11.36 -15.62 -13.81
CA LEU A 28 -11.80 -14.36 -14.38
C LEU A 28 -11.77 -13.22 -13.36
N ASN A 29 -12.31 -13.46 -12.16
CA ASN A 29 -12.28 -12.49 -11.06
C ASN A 29 -10.86 -12.16 -10.62
N ALA A 30 -9.95 -13.14 -10.59
CA ALA A 30 -8.55 -12.91 -10.24
C ALA A 30 -7.89 -11.97 -11.25
N VAL A 31 -8.11 -12.18 -12.55
CA VAL A 31 -7.60 -11.30 -13.61
C VAL A 31 -8.19 -9.90 -13.47
N ASP A 32 -9.50 -9.79 -13.35
CA ASP A 32 -10.19 -8.49 -13.25
C ASP A 32 -9.76 -7.70 -12.02
N LYS A 33 -9.76 -8.34 -10.84
CA LYS A 33 -9.28 -7.74 -9.58
C LYS A 33 -7.82 -7.31 -9.68
N SER A 34 -6.97 -8.13 -10.30
CA SER A 34 -5.56 -7.80 -10.46
C SER A 34 -5.36 -6.60 -11.39
N ALA A 35 -6.13 -6.51 -12.48
CA ALA A 35 -6.10 -5.39 -13.41
C ALA A 35 -6.59 -4.09 -12.74
N GLU A 36 -7.65 -4.17 -11.93
CA GLU A 36 -8.18 -3.05 -11.16
C GLU A 36 -7.15 -2.52 -10.15
N ILE A 37 -6.49 -3.41 -9.41
CA ILE A 37 -5.42 -3.05 -8.46
C ILE A 37 -4.26 -2.39 -9.21
N VAL A 38 -3.77 -2.98 -10.30
CA VAL A 38 -2.65 -2.42 -11.07
C VAL A 38 -3.02 -1.06 -11.65
N SER A 39 -4.23 -0.90 -12.17
CA SER A 39 -4.74 0.37 -12.71
C SER A 39 -4.79 1.46 -11.63
N SER A 40 -5.31 1.12 -10.44
CA SER A 40 -5.34 2.01 -9.29
C SER A 40 -3.94 2.42 -8.83
N LEU A 41 -3.03 1.44 -8.72
CA LEU A 41 -1.64 1.70 -8.34
C LEU A 41 -0.93 2.56 -9.37
N PHE A 42 -1.14 2.32 -10.67
CA PHE A 42 -0.54 3.11 -11.74
C PHE A 42 -1.00 4.57 -11.68
N SER A 43 -2.30 4.80 -11.53
CA SER A 43 -2.87 6.14 -11.34
C SER A 43 -2.26 6.84 -10.12
N LEU A 44 -2.18 6.15 -8.99
CA LEU A 44 -1.53 6.66 -7.78
C LEU A 44 -0.05 6.96 -8.01
N LEU A 45 0.66 6.10 -8.74
CA LEU A 45 2.09 6.25 -9.03
C LEU A 45 2.33 7.51 -9.85
N VAL A 46 1.56 7.74 -10.92
CA VAL A 46 1.67 8.95 -11.76
C VAL A 46 1.41 10.23 -10.95
N VAL A 47 0.36 10.25 -10.13
CA VAL A 47 0.05 11.39 -9.27
C VAL A 47 1.17 11.60 -8.25
N SER A 48 1.61 10.54 -7.57
CA SER A 48 2.67 10.61 -6.57
C SER A 48 3.99 11.10 -7.16
N MET A 49 4.36 10.62 -8.36
CA MET A 49 5.55 11.03 -9.08
C MET A 49 5.55 12.53 -9.37
N THR A 50 4.40 13.06 -9.82
CA THR A 50 4.22 14.49 -10.11
C THR A 50 4.36 15.34 -8.85
N VAL A 51 3.79 14.88 -7.73
CA VAL A 51 3.91 15.56 -6.43
C VAL A 51 5.36 15.55 -5.94
N VAL A 52 6.04 14.39 -6.00
CA VAL A 52 7.44 14.25 -5.60
C VAL A 52 8.34 15.17 -6.43
N LEU A 53 8.17 15.20 -7.75
CA LEU A 53 8.90 16.12 -8.64
C LEU A 53 8.69 17.58 -8.26
N SER A 54 7.43 17.97 -8.00
CA SER A 54 7.09 19.34 -7.60
C SER A 54 7.80 19.72 -6.29
N ILE A 55 7.78 18.82 -5.30
CA ILE A 55 8.47 19.01 -4.02
C ILE A 55 9.98 19.17 -4.23
N ILE A 56 10.61 18.33 -5.05
CA ILE A 56 12.06 18.42 -5.32
C ILE A 56 12.41 19.77 -5.93
N ILE A 57 11.65 20.23 -6.93
CA ILE A 57 11.90 21.53 -7.58
C ILE A 57 11.75 22.66 -6.56
N ILE A 58 10.70 22.64 -5.73
CA ILE A 58 10.50 23.63 -4.67
C ILE A 58 11.67 23.59 -3.67
N SER A 59 12.10 22.41 -3.22
CA SER A 59 13.25 22.25 -2.32
C SER A 59 14.52 22.84 -2.90
N ILE A 60 14.80 22.61 -4.19
CA ILE A 60 15.94 23.22 -4.89
C ILE A 60 15.78 24.74 -4.98
N GLY A 61 14.58 25.24 -5.29
CA GLY A 61 14.29 26.67 -5.33
C GLY A 61 14.52 27.36 -3.99
N VAL A 62 14.07 26.75 -2.89
CA VAL A 62 14.32 27.22 -1.52
C VAL A 62 15.81 27.17 -1.19
N ALA A 63 16.52 26.12 -1.61
CA ALA A 63 17.98 26.01 -1.43
C ALA A 63 18.72 27.17 -2.09
N LEU A 64 18.38 27.45 -3.35
CA LEU A 64 19.00 28.52 -4.12
C LEU A 64 18.61 29.90 -3.59
N TRP A 65 17.37 30.08 -3.15
CA TRP A 65 16.93 31.35 -2.56
C TRP A 65 17.67 31.66 -1.26
N ILE A 66 17.77 30.69 -0.34
CA ILE A 66 18.54 30.82 0.90
C ILE A 66 20.03 31.02 0.56
N GLY A 67 20.58 30.22 -0.35
CA GLY A 67 21.98 30.33 -0.77
C GLY A 67 22.32 31.69 -1.38
N LYS A 68 21.43 32.27 -2.18
CA LYS A 68 21.60 33.61 -2.76
C LYS A 68 21.61 34.70 -1.68
N GLN A 69 20.79 34.56 -0.65
CA GLN A 69 20.73 35.54 0.45
C GLN A 69 21.96 35.49 1.36
N LEU A 70 22.61 34.32 1.46
CA LEU A 70 23.86 34.13 2.21
C LEU A 70 25.12 34.41 1.36
N GLY A 71 24.99 34.76 0.08
CA GLY A 71 26.08 35.15 -0.81
C GLY A 71 26.83 34.00 -1.48
N ASP A 72 26.58 32.74 -1.07
CA ASP A 72 27.16 31.55 -1.70
C ASP A 72 26.17 30.38 -1.62
N SER A 73 25.93 29.72 -2.77
CA SER A 73 25.00 28.59 -2.90
C SER A 73 25.37 27.41 -2.00
N PHE A 74 26.64 27.28 -1.61
CA PHE A 74 27.08 26.24 -0.66
C PHE A 74 26.34 26.28 0.68
N TYR A 75 26.05 27.47 1.21
CA TYR A 75 25.35 27.59 2.50
C TYR A 75 23.89 27.16 2.43
N GLY A 76 23.23 27.37 1.28
CA GLY A 76 21.84 26.92 1.07
C GLY A 76 21.69 25.40 1.16
N PHE A 77 22.62 24.66 0.55
CA PHE A 77 22.69 23.21 0.65
C PHE A 77 23.06 22.74 2.06
N PHE A 78 23.94 23.46 2.76
CA PHE A 78 24.35 23.08 4.12
C PHE A 78 23.19 23.21 5.14
N ILE A 79 22.39 24.28 5.03
CA ILE A 79 21.20 24.50 5.87
C ILE A 79 20.14 23.43 5.60
N ILE A 80 19.85 23.15 4.33
CA ILE A 80 18.86 22.13 3.96
C ILE A 80 19.34 20.73 4.30
N GLY A 81 20.62 20.42 4.09
CA GLY A 81 21.24 19.17 4.52
C GLY A 81 21.14 18.98 6.03
N SER A 82 21.43 20.04 6.81
CA SER A 82 21.28 20.03 8.26
C SER A 82 19.83 19.87 8.69
N PHE A 83 18.88 20.47 7.98
CA PHE A 83 17.45 20.32 8.22
C PHE A 83 16.97 18.88 7.92
N TYR A 84 17.43 18.26 6.83
CA TYR A 84 17.15 16.85 6.53
C TYR A 84 17.77 15.90 7.57
N LEU A 85 18.97 16.22 8.07
CA LEU A 85 19.64 15.44 9.11
C LEU A 85 18.90 15.57 10.45
N LEU A 86 18.48 16.79 10.82
CA LEU A 86 17.64 17.06 11.99
C LEU A 86 16.31 16.32 11.91
N THR A 87 15.61 16.38 10.78
CA THR A 87 14.34 15.66 10.59
C THR A 87 14.54 14.14 10.62
N ALA A 88 15.64 13.61 10.09
CA ALA A 88 15.97 12.19 10.22
C ALA A 88 16.20 11.75 11.68
N ILE A 89 16.91 12.58 12.47
CA ILE A 89 17.10 12.35 13.91
C ILE A 89 15.75 12.41 14.63
N LEU A 90 14.93 13.43 14.34
CA LEU A 90 13.58 13.58 14.89
C LEU A 90 12.73 12.36 14.59
N LEU A 91 12.68 11.91 13.32
CA LEU A 91 11.97 10.69 12.93
C LEU A 91 12.46 9.47 13.70
N ARG A 92 13.78 9.32 13.92
CA ARG A 92 14.34 8.19 14.66
C ARG A 92 13.91 8.19 16.13
N VAL A 93 13.86 9.36 16.77
CA VAL A 93 13.42 9.53 18.16
C VAL A 93 11.90 9.36 18.29
N PHE A 94 11.13 10.01 17.42
CA PHE A 94 9.66 9.96 17.43
C PHE A 94 9.10 8.64 16.89
N ARG A 95 9.89 7.81 16.19
CA ARG A 95 9.48 6.48 15.68
C ARG A 95 8.87 5.61 16.78
N GLU A 96 9.46 5.60 17.96
CA GLU A 96 8.96 4.78 19.09
C GLU A 96 7.59 5.31 19.60
N GLN A 97 7.40 6.63 19.64
CA GLN A 97 6.18 7.25 20.17
C GLN A 97 5.03 7.30 19.15
N TRP A 98 5.31 7.59 17.87
CA TRP A 98 4.29 7.78 16.84
C TRP A 98 3.88 6.49 16.14
N ILE A 99 4.77 5.51 16.02
CA ILE A 99 4.48 4.27 15.28
C ILE A 99 4.27 3.11 16.25
N LYS A 100 5.19 2.91 17.20
CA LYS A 100 5.16 1.71 18.05
C LYS A 100 3.99 1.74 19.04
N TYR A 101 3.70 2.90 19.64
CA TYR A 101 2.64 3.06 20.63
C TYR A 101 1.21 2.85 20.08
N PRO A 102 0.77 3.52 19.01
CA PRO A 102 -0.60 3.34 18.50
C PRO A 102 -0.82 1.98 17.84
N ILE A 103 0.21 1.41 17.19
CA ILE A 103 0.13 0.07 16.59
C ILE A 103 0.02 -0.99 17.69
N SER A 104 0.88 -0.94 18.71
CA SER A 104 0.84 -1.90 19.81
C SER A 104 -0.46 -1.80 20.61
N ASN A 105 -0.93 -0.58 20.90
CA ASN A 105 -2.22 -0.38 21.57
C ASN A 105 -3.42 -0.85 20.73
N SER A 106 -3.36 -0.71 19.41
CA SER A 106 -4.39 -1.21 18.49
C SER A 106 -4.42 -2.75 18.43
N ILE A 107 -3.25 -3.39 18.43
CA ILE A 107 -3.13 -4.86 18.46
C ILE A 107 -3.64 -5.39 19.81
N ILE A 108 -3.21 -4.80 20.91
CA ILE A 108 -3.63 -5.19 22.27
C ILE A 108 -5.15 -5.01 22.45
N ARG A 109 -5.73 -3.92 21.95
CA ARG A 109 -7.20 -3.72 21.97
C ARG A 109 -7.95 -4.76 21.15
N GLN A 110 -7.43 -5.16 19.98
CA GLN A 110 -8.05 -6.20 19.17
C GLN A 110 -8.02 -7.57 19.88
N MET A 111 -6.89 -7.92 20.49
CA MET A 111 -6.76 -9.17 21.27
C MET A 111 -7.64 -9.18 22.53
N MET A 112 -7.75 -8.08 23.28
CA MET A 112 -8.64 -8.01 24.45
C MET A 112 -10.12 -8.03 24.07
N LYS A 113 -10.51 -7.44 22.93
CA LYS A 113 -11.89 -7.48 22.45
C LYS A 113 -12.33 -8.91 22.08
N GLN A 114 -11.41 -9.72 21.55
CA GLN A 114 -11.63 -11.14 21.26
C GLN A 114 -11.85 -11.99 22.53
N LYS A 115 -11.10 -11.72 23.62
CA LYS A 115 -11.23 -12.49 24.86
C LYS A 115 -12.54 -12.22 25.63
N LYS A 116 -13.23 -11.12 25.36
CA LYS A 116 -14.48 -10.76 26.06
C LYS A 116 -15.74 -11.43 25.45
N HIS A 117 -15.60 -12.18 24.37
CA HIS A 117 -16.74 -12.82 23.70
C HIS A 117 -16.83 -14.35 23.89
N ASN A 118 -16.02 -14.91 24.79
CA ASN A 118 -16.19 -16.26 25.35
C ASN A 118 -16.61 -16.17 26.82
#